data_AF-A0A1D2QVE0-F1
#
_entry.id   AF-A0A1D2QVE0-F1
#
_cell.length_a   1.000
_cell.length_b   1.000
_cell.length_c   1.000
_cell.angle_alpha   90.00
_cell.angle_beta   90.00
_cell.angle_gamma   90.00
#
_symmetry.space_group_name_H-M   'P 1'
#
loop_
_entity.id
_entity.type
_entity.pdbx_description
1 polymer ?
#
loop_
_entity_poly.entity_id
_entity_poly.type
_entity_poly.pdbx_seq_one_letter_code
_entity_poly.pdbx_strand_id
1 'polypeptide(L)'
;MKIMIKILSFQLIILLNHLYSQDLNSYIDISGLAKDGEVWAIISQSVKPDTGCIVMHNSKWLMYFLHWRPLTKENMDLTSGYVGNHLLNFWGAAMNFVLTGVEGETEICGHQALFAEGSFGNGAVHTRFIVWNCPQTNRQFTADCNINLKRKTPKKYLELQCLITETVCCHKGAKSMVVEQLPLKYEFKEWDVSFSIPENWRTNIYPDSTWFPNGPTKENGSLWTLLTNSGKHLELHWNKTTTEISSDLFQKFLKTISGCPSSIVDSSFVTDVKLNSLIENNDYLLGNGNYHLKLCYKGNQFTSEYKFKALLWKKEQCSYFLLASLVRVSEFWNREIDLTPSEKIINNYLKEEIIPNIKVLDKKMMNKPGF
;
A
#
# COMPACT_ATOMS: atom_id res chain seq x y z
N MET A 1 41.60 -6.80 20.18
CA MET A 1 41.73 -6.97 18.71
C MET A 1 40.40 -7.22 17.99
N LYS A 2 39.53 -8.16 18.44
CA LYS A 2 38.23 -8.44 17.79
C LYS A 2 37.17 -7.32 17.85
N ILE A 3 37.28 -6.39 18.81
CA ILE A 3 36.36 -5.23 18.94
C ILE A 3 36.77 -4.08 18.01
N MET A 4 38.07 -3.90 17.73
CA MET A 4 38.58 -2.88 16.81
C MET A 4 38.20 -3.16 15.35
N ILE A 5 38.14 -4.44 14.95
CA ILE A 5 37.75 -4.86 13.59
C ILE A 5 36.26 -4.57 13.32
N LYS A 6 35.38 -4.67 14.33
CA LYS A 6 33.95 -4.38 14.17
C LYS A 6 33.64 -2.88 14.04
N ILE A 7 34.40 -2.02 14.73
CA ILE A 7 34.22 -0.56 14.67
C ILE A 7 34.74 -0.02 13.33
N LEU A 8 35.88 -0.54 12.84
CA LEU A 8 36.41 -0.22 11.50
C LEU A 8 35.49 -0.72 10.37
N SER A 9 34.87 -1.90 10.48
CA SER A 9 33.90 -2.36 9.47
C SER A 9 32.61 -1.55 9.43
N PHE A 10 32.14 -1.03 10.57
CA PHE A 10 30.91 -0.22 10.63
C PHE A 10 31.13 1.20 10.13
N GLN A 11 32.28 1.82 10.45
CA GLN A 11 32.67 3.11 9.89
C GLN A 11 32.98 3.02 8.39
N LEU A 12 33.53 1.91 7.90
CA LEU A 12 33.76 1.68 6.46
C LEU A 12 32.45 1.49 5.68
N ILE A 13 31.44 0.81 6.25
CA ILE A 13 30.09 0.69 5.65
C ILE A 13 29.37 2.05 5.63
N ILE A 14 29.54 2.87 6.67
CA ILE A 14 28.97 4.23 6.71
C ILE A 14 29.70 5.15 5.71
N LEU A 15 31.03 5.07 5.60
CA LEU A 15 31.80 5.83 4.60
C LEU A 15 31.51 5.37 3.16
N LEU A 16 31.35 4.06 2.91
CA LEU A 16 30.95 3.53 1.60
C LEU A 16 29.53 3.97 1.26
N ASN A 17 28.56 3.86 2.18
CA ASN A 17 27.22 4.40 1.95
C ASN A 17 27.21 5.91 1.71
N HIS A 18 28.12 6.67 2.34
CA HIS A 18 28.21 8.12 2.13
C HIS A 18 28.86 8.48 0.78
N LEU A 19 29.92 7.78 0.36
CA LEU A 19 30.57 7.95 -0.94
C LEU A 19 29.70 7.48 -2.12
N TYR A 20 28.86 6.46 -1.95
CA TYR A 20 27.87 6.05 -2.96
C TYR A 20 26.56 6.90 -2.93
N SER A 21 26.28 7.63 -1.84
CA SER A 21 25.05 8.45 -1.72
C SER A 21 25.09 9.76 -2.51
N GLN A 22 26.28 10.30 -2.81
CA GLN A 22 26.39 11.56 -3.55
C GLN A 22 25.95 11.41 -5.02
N ASP A 23 26.16 10.24 -5.62
CA ASP A 23 25.83 9.98 -7.02
C ASP A 23 24.33 9.71 -7.22
N LEU A 24 23.72 8.92 -6.33
CA LEU A 24 22.28 8.60 -6.36
C LEU A 24 21.38 9.85 -6.25
N ASN A 25 21.75 10.76 -5.36
CA ASN A 25 21.02 12.01 -5.13
C ASN A 25 21.10 12.98 -6.32
N SER A 26 21.92 12.73 -7.34
CA SER A 26 21.91 13.51 -8.58
C SER A 26 20.77 13.10 -9.53
N TYR A 27 20.27 11.87 -9.39
CA TYR A 27 19.23 11.29 -10.25
C TYR A 27 17.85 11.32 -9.60
N ILE A 28 17.77 11.05 -8.30
CA ILE A 28 16.50 10.88 -7.58
C ILE A 28 16.54 11.54 -6.20
N ASP A 29 15.43 12.19 -5.81
CA ASP A 29 15.19 12.71 -4.46
C ASP A 29 14.49 11.65 -3.59
N ILE A 30 15.29 10.82 -2.92
CA ILE A 30 14.78 9.77 -2.03
C ILE A 30 14.05 10.38 -0.83
N SER A 31 14.50 11.54 -0.36
CA SER A 31 13.86 12.21 0.77
C SER A 31 12.46 12.70 0.40
N GLY A 32 12.29 13.23 -0.81
CA GLY A 32 11.00 13.63 -1.35
C GLY A 32 10.06 12.46 -1.64
N LEU A 33 10.60 11.29 -2.04
CA LEU A 33 9.82 10.04 -2.11
C LEU A 33 9.35 9.53 -0.74
N ALA A 34 10.04 9.90 0.33
CA ALA A 34 9.74 9.49 1.70
C ALA A 34 8.95 10.53 2.51
N LYS A 35 8.54 11.66 1.90
CA LYS A 35 7.90 12.81 2.58
C LYS A 35 6.65 12.43 3.38
N ASP A 36 5.97 11.37 2.96
CA ASP A 36 4.73 10.87 3.55
C ASP A 36 4.94 9.78 4.62
N GLY A 37 6.17 9.61 5.09
CA GLY A 37 6.60 8.54 5.99
C GLY A 37 6.79 7.20 5.28
N GLU A 38 6.64 7.17 3.95
CA GLU A 38 6.85 5.98 3.14
C GLU A 38 8.34 5.64 3.08
N VAL A 39 8.68 4.39 3.38
CA VAL A 39 10.07 3.96 3.28
C VAL A 39 10.27 3.20 1.98
N TRP A 40 11.06 3.78 1.10
CA TRP A 40 11.53 3.14 -0.10
C TRP A 40 12.80 2.35 0.18
N ALA A 41 12.79 1.06 -0.16
CA ALA A 41 13.97 0.22 -0.13
C ALA A 41 14.66 0.31 -1.50
N ILE A 42 15.95 0.63 -1.52
CA ILE A 42 16.79 0.46 -2.71
C ILE A 42 17.11 -1.03 -2.81
N ILE A 43 16.64 -1.64 -3.89
CA ILE A 43 16.74 -3.07 -4.17
C ILE A 43 18.02 -3.39 -4.91
N SER A 44 18.34 -2.58 -5.92
CA SER A 44 19.61 -2.64 -6.63
C SER A 44 19.98 -1.25 -7.13
N GLN A 45 21.28 -1.01 -7.26
CA GLN A 45 21.80 0.20 -7.87
C GLN A 45 23.11 -0.10 -8.60
N SER A 46 23.26 0.47 -9.78
CA SER A 46 24.52 0.53 -10.53
C SER A 46 24.62 1.93 -11.10
N VAL A 47 25.54 2.73 -10.59
CA VAL A 47 25.73 4.11 -11.03
C VAL A 47 27.09 4.21 -11.69
N LYS A 48 27.13 4.41 -13.01
CA LYS A 48 28.35 4.60 -13.80
C LYS A 48 28.19 5.88 -14.63
N PRO A 49 29.30 6.52 -15.07
CA PRO A 49 29.25 7.79 -15.80
C PRO A 49 28.38 7.73 -17.06
N ASP A 50 28.46 6.62 -17.80
CA ASP A 50 27.77 6.47 -19.08
C ASP A 50 26.53 5.58 -19.00
N THR A 51 26.33 4.82 -17.93
CA THR A 51 25.17 3.92 -17.78
C THR A 51 24.77 3.74 -16.33
N GLY A 52 23.51 3.42 -16.09
CA GLY A 52 23.13 2.96 -14.77
C GLY A 52 21.68 2.61 -14.60
N CYS A 53 21.38 2.15 -13.39
CA CYS A 53 20.08 1.68 -12.98
C CYS A 53 19.90 1.90 -11.48
N ILE A 54 18.71 2.33 -11.07
CA ILE A 54 18.25 2.41 -9.70
C ILE A 54 16.92 1.67 -9.64
N VAL A 55 16.82 0.66 -8.77
CA VAL A 55 15.60 -0.14 -8.56
C VAL A 55 15.15 0.04 -7.13
N MET A 56 13.91 0.44 -6.93
CA MET A 56 13.36 0.74 -5.61
C MET A 56 11.98 0.09 -5.44
N HIS A 57 11.70 -0.30 -4.21
CA HIS A 57 10.43 -0.92 -3.84
C HIS A 57 9.86 -0.27 -2.59
N ASN A 58 8.54 -0.10 -2.57
CA ASN A 58 7.79 0.27 -1.39
C ASN A 58 6.63 -0.72 -1.20
N SER A 59 6.44 -1.18 0.03
CA SER A 59 5.27 -1.99 0.38
C SER A 59 4.66 -1.49 1.68
N LYS A 60 3.33 -1.48 1.70
CA LYS A 60 2.52 -1.20 2.87
C LYS A 60 1.67 -2.41 3.17
N TRP A 61 1.36 -2.60 4.45
CA TRP A 61 0.39 -3.60 4.86
C TRP A 61 -0.49 -2.98 5.93
N LEU A 62 -1.78 -2.93 5.63
CA LEU A 62 -2.83 -2.44 6.49
C LEU A 62 -4.16 -3.00 6.01
N MET A 63 -5.09 -3.13 6.94
CA MET A 63 -6.41 -3.68 6.68
C MET A 63 -7.40 -3.05 7.64
N TYR A 64 -8.51 -2.59 7.09
CA TYR A 64 -9.65 -2.15 7.85
C TYR A 64 -10.73 -3.21 7.76
N PHE A 65 -11.27 -3.66 8.89
CA PHE A 65 -12.51 -4.41 8.89
C PHE A 65 -13.62 -3.63 9.56
N LEU A 66 -14.84 -3.83 9.04
CA LEU A 66 -16.06 -3.44 9.71
C LEU A 66 -16.89 -4.70 9.95
N HIS A 67 -17.11 -5.01 11.23
CA HIS A 67 -17.91 -6.14 11.68
C HIS A 67 -19.21 -5.62 12.28
N TRP A 68 -20.28 -6.40 12.11
CA TRP A 68 -21.51 -6.23 12.90
C TRP A 68 -22.01 -7.57 13.36
N ARG A 69 -22.59 -7.60 14.55
CA ARG A 69 -23.19 -8.79 15.16
C ARG A 69 -24.43 -8.43 15.97
N PRO A 70 -25.29 -9.40 16.32
CA PRO A 70 -26.46 -9.14 17.14
C PRO A 70 -26.08 -8.54 18.50
N LEU A 71 -26.88 -7.58 18.95
CA LEU A 71 -26.84 -7.12 20.33
C LEU A 71 -27.56 -8.13 21.22
N THR A 72 -26.87 -8.58 22.26
CA THR A 72 -27.29 -9.57 23.25
C THR A 72 -27.04 -9.01 24.65
N LYS A 73 -27.53 -9.70 25.68
CA LYS A 73 -27.30 -9.26 27.07
C LYS A 73 -25.82 -9.18 27.43
N GLU A 74 -24.99 -10.02 26.82
CA GLU A 74 -23.55 -10.12 27.06
C GLU A 74 -22.73 -8.99 26.43
N ASN A 75 -23.29 -8.26 25.45
CA ASN A 75 -22.58 -7.20 24.74
C ASN A 75 -23.31 -5.84 24.70
N MET A 76 -24.45 -5.73 25.39
CA MET A 76 -25.25 -4.51 25.46
C MET A 76 -24.59 -3.41 26.31
N ASP A 77 -23.90 -3.79 27.38
CA ASP A 77 -23.18 -2.86 28.27
C ASP A 77 -21.73 -2.70 27.79
N LEU A 78 -21.47 -1.60 27.09
CA LEU A 78 -20.15 -1.30 26.56
C LEU A 78 -19.26 -0.67 27.63
N THR A 79 -18.14 -1.33 27.95
CA THR A 79 -17.14 -0.86 28.93
C THR A 79 -15.72 -0.99 28.37
N SER A 80 -14.74 -0.26 28.92
CA SER A 80 -13.34 -0.34 28.44
C SER A 80 -12.79 -1.75 28.59
N GLY A 81 -13.07 -2.41 29.72
CA GLY A 81 -12.70 -3.81 29.97
C GLY A 81 -13.34 -4.78 28.98
N TYR A 82 -14.59 -4.52 28.57
CA TYR A 82 -15.25 -5.29 27.51
C TYR A 82 -14.51 -5.13 26.17
N VAL A 83 -14.20 -3.91 25.75
CA VAL A 83 -13.53 -3.66 24.46
C VAL A 83 -12.10 -4.23 24.44
N GLY A 84 -11.35 -4.09 25.53
CA GLY A 84 -10.04 -4.71 25.68
C GLY A 84 -10.10 -6.24 25.57
N ASN A 85 -11.04 -6.87 26.28
CA ASN A 85 -11.25 -8.32 26.16
C ASN A 85 -11.76 -8.74 24.77
N HIS A 86 -12.57 -7.89 24.13
CA HIS A 86 -13.06 -8.13 22.79
C HIS A 86 -11.89 -8.19 21.80
N LEU A 87 -11.00 -7.19 21.81
CA LEU A 87 -9.79 -7.15 20.99
C LEU A 87 -8.94 -8.42 21.17
N LEU A 88 -8.72 -8.84 22.41
CA LEU A 88 -7.88 -10.02 22.71
C LEU A 88 -8.41 -11.33 22.14
N ASN A 89 -9.73 -11.47 22.02
CA ASN A 89 -10.38 -12.74 21.71
C ASN A 89 -11.05 -12.78 20.33
N PHE A 90 -11.20 -11.64 19.65
CA PHE A 90 -12.05 -11.51 18.47
C PHE A 90 -11.70 -12.50 17.34
N TRP A 91 -10.40 -12.58 17.02
CA TRP A 91 -9.89 -13.47 15.97
C TRP A 91 -9.46 -14.85 16.50
N GLY A 92 -9.73 -15.15 17.78
CA GLY A 92 -9.34 -16.39 18.44
C GLY A 92 -7.83 -16.62 18.47
N ALA A 93 -7.42 -17.89 18.64
CA ALA A 93 -6.01 -18.28 18.76
C ALA A 93 -5.17 -18.04 17.50
N ALA A 94 -5.80 -17.71 16.36
CA ALA A 94 -5.10 -17.37 15.12
C ALA A 94 -4.37 -16.02 15.21
N MET A 95 -4.84 -15.10 16.06
CA MET A 95 -4.21 -13.82 16.31
C MET A 95 -4.07 -13.56 17.80
N ASN A 96 -2.89 -13.83 18.33
CA ASN A 96 -2.56 -13.58 19.74
C ASN A 96 -2.25 -12.09 19.95
N PHE A 97 -3.30 -11.29 20.18
CA PHE A 97 -3.15 -9.89 20.49
C PHE A 97 -2.61 -9.67 21.91
N VAL A 98 -1.93 -8.54 22.09
CA VAL A 98 -1.50 -8.01 23.38
C VAL A 98 -1.95 -6.56 23.46
N LEU A 99 -2.60 -6.18 24.56
CA LEU A 99 -3.02 -4.80 24.80
C LEU A 99 -1.80 -3.89 24.99
N THR A 100 -1.89 -2.68 24.45
CA THR A 100 -0.87 -1.64 24.63
C THR A 100 -1.10 -0.78 25.88
N GLY A 101 -2.28 -0.89 26.50
CA GLY A 101 -2.72 -0.03 27.60
C GLY A 101 -3.36 1.28 27.16
N VAL A 102 -3.52 1.51 25.85
CA VAL A 102 -4.25 2.67 25.32
C VAL A 102 -5.72 2.31 25.10
N GLU A 103 -6.60 3.07 25.73
CA GLU A 103 -8.06 2.96 25.66
C GLU A 103 -8.70 4.35 25.70
N GLY A 104 -9.94 4.47 25.25
CA GLY A 104 -10.66 5.74 25.30
C GLY A 104 -12.08 5.70 24.76
N GLU A 105 -12.71 6.88 24.79
CA GLU A 105 -14.07 7.13 24.32
C GLU A 105 -14.06 7.90 22.99
N THR A 106 -15.05 7.65 22.14
CA THR A 106 -15.32 8.41 20.91
C THR A 106 -16.81 8.36 20.57
N GLU A 107 -17.22 8.97 19.45
CA GLU A 107 -18.60 8.93 18.95
C GLU A 107 -18.61 8.47 17.49
N ILE A 108 -19.41 7.44 17.18
CA ILE A 108 -19.63 6.97 15.81
C ILE A 108 -21.09 7.17 15.45
N CYS A 109 -21.36 8.07 14.50
CA CYS A 109 -22.71 8.37 14.00
C CYS A 109 -23.74 8.71 15.10
N GLY A 110 -23.32 9.43 16.14
CA GLY A 110 -24.16 9.78 17.28
C GLY A 110 -24.28 8.70 18.35
N HIS A 111 -23.60 7.56 18.19
CA HIS A 111 -23.50 6.51 19.20
C HIS A 111 -22.20 6.68 20.01
N GLN A 112 -22.31 6.55 21.33
CA GLN A 112 -21.13 6.42 22.18
C GLN A 112 -20.35 5.16 21.77
N ALA A 113 -19.05 5.31 21.62
CA ALA A 113 -18.13 4.26 21.22
C ALA A 113 -16.95 4.22 22.18
N LEU A 114 -16.38 3.03 22.33
CA LEU A 114 -15.16 2.79 23.09
C LEU A 114 -14.10 2.18 22.19
N PHE A 115 -12.83 2.50 22.45
CA PHE A 115 -11.73 1.90 21.72
C PHE A 115 -10.65 1.36 22.65
N ALA A 116 -9.93 0.35 22.17
CA ALA A 116 -8.71 -0.18 22.78
C ALA A 116 -7.68 -0.45 21.69
N GLU A 117 -6.40 -0.31 22.03
CA GLU A 117 -5.29 -0.60 21.13
C GLU A 117 -4.49 -1.83 21.55
N GLY A 118 -4.05 -2.56 20.55
CA GLY A 118 -3.27 -3.78 20.72
C GLY A 118 -2.18 -3.93 19.68
N SER A 119 -1.49 -5.06 19.78
CA SER A 119 -0.56 -5.51 18.76
C SER A 119 -0.53 -7.03 18.64
N PHE A 120 -0.17 -7.54 17.47
CA PHE A 120 0.05 -8.98 17.25
C PHE A 120 1.24 -9.24 16.32
N GLY A 121 1.59 -10.52 16.16
CA GLY A 121 2.75 -10.92 15.35
C GLY A 121 4.09 -10.47 15.96
N ASN A 122 4.22 -10.59 17.29
CA ASN A 122 5.35 -10.08 18.06
C ASN A 122 5.55 -8.56 17.84
N GLY A 123 4.48 -7.79 18.04
CA GLY A 123 4.47 -6.33 17.86
C GLY A 123 4.62 -5.87 16.40
N ALA A 124 4.40 -6.75 15.42
CA ALA A 124 4.52 -6.39 14.01
C ALA A 124 3.36 -5.52 13.53
N VAL A 125 2.16 -5.91 13.93
CA VAL A 125 0.93 -5.23 13.56
C VAL A 125 0.39 -4.52 14.78
N HIS A 126 0.06 -3.26 14.60
CA HIS A 126 -0.63 -2.44 15.57
C HIS A 126 -2.09 -2.33 15.15
N THR A 127 -3.00 -2.51 16.12
CA THR A 127 -4.45 -2.46 15.90
C THR A 127 -5.12 -1.47 16.84
N ARG A 128 -6.22 -0.87 16.38
CA ARG A 128 -7.21 -0.17 17.21
C ARG A 128 -8.58 -0.76 16.93
N PHE A 129 -9.22 -1.31 17.95
CA PHE A 129 -10.62 -1.74 17.90
C PHE A 129 -11.49 -0.59 18.35
N ILE A 130 -12.49 -0.20 17.56
CA ILE A 130 -13.51 0.77 17.92
C ILE A 130 -14.85 0.06 17.93
N VAL A 131 -15.53 0.04 19.06
CA VAL A 131 -16.76 -0.74 19.28
C VAL A 131 -17.89 0.22 19.65
N TRP A 132 -19.06 0.04 19.06
CA TRP A 132 -20.27 0.78 19.43
C TRP A 132 -21.52 -0.07 19.24
N ASN A 133 -22.54 0.25 20.03
CA ASN A 133 -23.84 -0.43 19.96
C ASN A 133 -24.83 0.47 19.21
N CYS A 134 -25.61 -0.11 18.32
CA CYS A 134 -26.70 0.53 17.58
C CYS A 134 -28.04 -0.11 17.98
N PRO A 135 -28.73 0.44 19.00
CA PRO A 135 -30.01 -0.10 19.48
C PRO A 135 -31.10 -0.15 18.40
N GLN A 136 -31.11 0.82 17.47
CA GLN A 136 -32.09 0.95 16.38
C GLN A 136 -32.09 -0.27 15.45
N THR A 137 -30.95 -0.95 15.33
CA THR A 137 -30.83 -2.16 14.50
C THR A 137 -30.53 -3.40 15.32
N ASN A 138 -30.49 -3.28 16.65
CA ASN A 138 -30.12 -4.34 17.58
C ASN A 138 -28.77 -4.99 17.21
N ARG A 139 -27.75 -4.17 16.91
CA ARG A 139 -26.42 -4.62 16.49
C ARG A 139 -25.32 -3.97 17.33
N GLN A 140 -24.25 -4.71 17.53
CA GLN A 140 -22.95 -4.17 17.90
C GLN A 140 -22.06 -4.14 16.66
N PHE A 141 -21.35 -3.04 16.48
CA PHE A 141 -20.36 -2.86 15.43
C PHE A 141 -18.95 -2.86 16.01
N THR A 142 -18.00 -3.32 15.21
CA THR A 142 -16.57 -3.28 15.55
C THR A 142 -15.78 -2.91 14.31
N ALA A 143 -15.08 -1.79 14.38
CA ALA A 143 -14.05 -1.45 13.41
C ALA A 143 -12.70 -1.95 13.91
N ASP A 144 -12.06 -2.80 13.12
CA ASP A 144 -10.72 -3.34 13.39
C ASP A 144 -9.72 -2.68 12.43
N CYS A 145 -8.98 -1.71 12.97
CA CYS A 145 -8.07 -0.87 12.22
C CYS A 145 -6.63 -1.39 12.35
N ASN A 146 -6.01 -1.93 11.30
CA ASN A 146 -4.70 -2.58 11.38
C ASN A 146 -3.65 -1.89 10.52
N ILE A 147 -2.42 -1.73 11.06
CA ILE A 147 -1.24 -1.33 10.29
C ILE A 147 -0.01 -2.17 10.67
N ASN A 148 0.84 -2.52 9.71
CA ASN A 148 2.10 -3.23 9.97
C ASN A 148 3.26 -2.25 10.15
N LEU A 149 3.70 -2.08 11.40
CA LEU A 149 4.82 -1.22 11.76
C LEU A 149 6.17 -1.81 11.34
N LYS A 150 6.32 -3.14 11.29
CA LYS A 150 7.56 -3.78 10.79
C LYS A 150 7.78 -3.56 9.31
N ARG A 151 6.70 -3.46 8.53
CA ARG A 151 6.74 -3.02 7.12
C ARG A 151 6.82 -1.50 6.97
N LYS A 152 7.01 -0.77 8.08
CA LYS A 152 7.12 0.69 8.11
C LYS A 152 5.90 1.39 7.48
N THR A 153 4.72 0.80 7.66
CA THR A 153 3.46 1.44 7.24
C THR A 153 3.24 2.69 8.10
N PRO A 154 3.06 3.88 7.48
CA PRO A 154 2.88 5.13 8.24
C PRO A 154 1.69 5.10 9.20
N LYS A 155 1.87 5.63 10.42
CA LYS A 155 0.80 5.72 11.44
C LYS A 155 -0.43 6.51 10.98
N LYS A 156 -0.27 7.47 10.07
CA LYS A 156 -1.40 8.21 9.47
C LYS A 156 -2.46 7.30 8.83
N TYR A 157 -2.08 6.09 8.42
CA TYR A 157 -3.05 5.12 7.90
C TYR A 157 -3.90 4.47 8.99
N LEU A 158 -3.49 4.46 10.26
CA LEU A 158 -4.36 4.07 11.36
C LEU A 158 -5.42 5.15 11.59
N GLU A 159 -5.00 6.42 11.62
CA GLU A 159 -5.93 7.55 11.79
C GLU A 159 -6.90 7.66 10.61
N LEU A 160 -6.45 7.38 9.38
CA LEU A 160 -7.34 7.30 8.22
C LEU A 160 -8.42 6.22 8.37
N GLN A 161 -8.09 5.08 8.99
CA GLN A 161 -9.07 4.02 9.27
C GLN A 161 -10.07 4.42 10.36
N CYS A 162 -9.62 5.18 11.37
CA CYS A 162 -10.51 5.78 12.35
C CYS A 162 -11.47 6.76 11.68
N LEU A 163 -10.97 7.60 10.77
CA LEU A 163 -11.78 8.53 9.99
C LEU A 163 -12.81 7.80 9.11
N ILE A 164 -12.45 6.67 8.49
CA ILE A 164 -13.42 5.80 7.79
C ILE A 164 -14.52 5.35 8.76
N THR A 165 -14.15 4.90 9.96
CA THR A 165 -15.08 4.44 11.01
C THR A 165 -16.09 5.51 11.37
N GLU A 166 -15.65 6.77 11.52
CA GLU A 166 -16.51 7.89 11.88
C GLU A 166 -17.56 8.24 10.79
N THR A 167 -17.40 7.73 9.57
CA THR A 167 -18.39 7.88 8.49
C THR A 167 -19.42 6.75 8.41
N VAL A 168 -19.32 5.72 9.27
CA VAL A 168 -20.14 4.50 9.19
C VAL A 168 -21.59 4.73 9.61
N CYS A 169 -22.49 4.85 8.64
CA CYS A 169 -23.92 4.82 8.91
C CYS A 169 -24.38 3.38 9.21
N CYS A 170 -24.71 3.13 10.47
CA CYS A 170 -25.16 1.83 10.98
C CYS A 170 -26.68 1.59 10.90
N HIS A 171 -27.46 2.59 10.47
CA HIS A 171 -28.90 2.48 10.26
C HIS A 171 -29.40 3.64 9.37
N LYS A 172 -30.60 3.49 8.81
CA LYS A 172 -31.24 4.55 8.01
C LYS A 172 -31.48 5.79 8.88
N GLY A 173 -30.98 6.95 8.42
CA GLY A 173 -31.11 8.21 9.14
C GLY A 173 -30.03 8.45 10.20
N ALA A 174 -29.05 7.54 10.34
CA ALA A 174 -27.87 7.78 11.17
C ALA A 174 -27.14 9.06 10.73
N LYS A 175 -26.61 9.81 11.70
CA LYS A 175 -25.82 11.02 11.44
C LYS A 175 -24.56 10.62 10.68
N SER A 176 -24.45 11.03 9.42
CA SER A 176 -23.26 10.76 8.61
C SER A 176 -22.35 11.98 8.60
N MET A 177 -21.05 11.75 8.79
CA MET A 177 -20.05 12.79 8.58
C MET A 177 -19.57 12.75 7.12
N VAL A 178 -19.40 13.93 6.52
CA VAL A 178 -18.76 14.08 5.22
C VAL A 178 -17.33 14.51 5.44
N VAL A 179 -16.39 13.76 4.87
CA VAL A 179 -14.95 14.02 4.98
C VAL A 179 -14.37 14.09 3.57
N GLU A 180 -13.72 15.20 3.23
CA GLU A 180 -13.13 15.41 1.89
C GLU A 180 -12.08 14.34 1.51
N GLN A 181 -11.39 13.79 2.51
CA GLN A 181 -10.37 12.75 2.35
C GLN A 181 -10.95 11.38 1.95
N LEU A 182 -12.27 11.21 2.08
CA LEU A 182 -13.00 9.96 1.85
C LEU A 182 -14.07 10.17 0.75
N PRO A 183 -13.68 10.40 -0.50
CA PRO A 183 -14.63 10.79 -1.56
C PRO A 183 -15.51 9.62 -2.06
N LEU A 184 -15.15 8.36 -1.80
CA LEU A 184 -15.91 7.21 -2.28
C LEU A 184 -16.85 6.68 -1.20
N LYS A 185 -18.16 6.84 -1.40
CA LYS A 185 -19.17 6.24 -0.52
C LYS A 185 -19.59 4.86 -1.01
N TYR A 186 -19.55 3.87 -0.11
CA TYR A 186 -20.12 2.54 -0.32
C TYR A 186 -21.42 2.39 0.45
N GLU A 187 -22.44 1.81 -0.18
CA GLU A 187 -23.74 1.55 0.42
C GLU A 187 -24.13 0.09 0.17
N PHE A 188 -24.32 -0.65 1.26
CA PHE A 188 -24.78 -2.03 1.28
C PHE A 188 -26.21 -2.03 1.81
N LYS A 189 -27.17 -1.93 0.89
CA LYS A 189 -28.61 -1.78 1.21
C LYS A 189 -29.16 -3.01 1.92
N GLU A 190 -28.66 -4.19 1.56
CA GLU A 190 -29.02 -5.46 2.17
C GLU A 190 -28.74 -5.50 3.68
N TRP A 191 -27.79 -4.68 4.18
CA TRP A 191 -27.42 -4.66 5.59
C TRP A 191 -27.67 -3.31 6.27
N ASP A 192 -28.23 -2.32 5.57
CA ASP A 192 -28.35 -0.95 6.06
C ASP A 192 -27.01 -0.39 6.59
N VAL A 193 -25.91 -0.65 5.88
CA VAL A 193 -24.56 -0.17 6.21
C VAL A 193 -24.03 0.69 5.06
N SER A 194 -23.49 1.86 5.39
CA SER A 194 -22.71 2.66 4.43
C SER A 194 -21.56 3.36 5.11
N PHE A 195 -20.49 3.65 4.38
CA PHE A 195 -19.34 4.41 4.86
C PHE A 195 -18.53 4.94 3.68
N SER A 196 -17.64 5.88 3.95
CA SER A 196 -16.80 6.51 2.94
C SER A 196 -15.35 6.03 3.07
N ILE A 197 -14.66 5.85 1.94
CA ILE A 197 -13.26 5.41 1.86
C ILE A 197 -12.46 6.28 0.88
N PRO A 198 -11.11 6.24 0.94
CA PRO A 198 -10.27 6.91 -0.04
C PRO A 198 -10.34 6.25 -1.42
N GLU A 199 -10.01 6.99 -2.49
CA GLU A 199 -10.11 6.48 -3.86
C GLU A 199 -9.25 5.25 -4.17
N ASN A 200 -8.11 5.13 -3.48
CA ASN A 200 -7.16 4.04 -3.65
C ASN A 200 -7.44 2.83 -2.75
N TRP A 201 -8.63 2.74 -2.15
CA TRP A 201 -9.07 1.61 -1.34
C TRP A 201 -10.27 0.90 -1.98
N ARG A 202 -10.47 -0.37 -1.66
CA ARG A 202 -11.63 -1.15 -2.11
C ARG A 202 -12.21 -1.93 -0.95
N THR A 203 -13.53 -1.91 -0.85
CA THR A 203 -14.28 -2.70 0.12
C THR A 203 -14.86 -3.92 -0.56
N ASN A 204 -14.79 -5.07 0.12
CA ASN A 204 -15.46 -6.30 -0.28
C ASN A 204 -16.05 -7.00 0.94
N ILE A 205 -16.89 -7.99 0.69
CA ILE A 205 -17.33 -8.94 1.72
C ILE A 205 -16.13 -9.72 2.21
N TYR A 206 -16.04 -9.98 3.53
CA TYR A 206 -15.10 -10.94 4.09
C TYR A 206 -15.81 -12.31 4.26
N PRO A 207 -15.59 -13.29 3.36
CA PRO A 207 -16.40 -14.51 3.31
C PRO A 207 -15.85 -15.58 4.27
N ASP A 208 -16.05 -15.41 5.57
CA ASP A 208 -15.63 -16.40 6.56
C ASP A 208 -16.77 -17.37 6.91
N SER A 209 -16.71 -18.60 6.40
CA SER A 209 -17.72 -19.63 6.67
C SER A 209 -17.71 -20.12 8.12
N THR A 210 -16.65 -19.86 8.88
CA THR A 210 -16.62 -20.20 10.31
C THR A 210 -17.43 -19.20 11.13
N TRP A 211 -17.45 -17.93 10.70
CA TRP A 211 -18.20 -16.86 11.37
C TRP A 211 -19.61 -16.70 10.78
N PHE A 212 -19.75 -16.95 9.48
CA PHE A 212 -20.97 -16.76 8.70
C PHE A 212 -21.20 -18.00 7.80
N PRO A 213 -21.66 -19.15 8.35
CA PRO A 213 -21.82 -20.39 7.59
C PRO A 213 -22.72 -20.26 6.35
N ASN A 214 -23.72 -19.37 6.42
CA ASN A 214 -24.65 -19.08 5.32
C ASN A 214 -24.37 -17.72 4.64
N GLY A 215 -23.18 -17.16 4.85
CA GLY A 215 -22.82 -15.80 4.44
C GLY A 215 -23.34 -14.69 5.38
N PRO A 216 -22.95 -13.43 5.13
CA PRO A 216 -23.39 -12.29 5.93
C PRO A 216 -24.91 -12.05 5.83
N THR A 217 -25.51 -11.66 6.95
CA THR A 217 -26.90 -11.23 7.05
C THR A 217 -26.97 -9.78 7.50
N LYS A 218 -28.19 -9.23 7.55
CA LYS A 218 -28.43 -7.88 8.08
C LYS A 218 -27.96 -7.74 9.54
N GLU A 219 -28.05 -8.80 10.32
CA GLU A 219 -27.73 -8.83 11.75
C GLU A 219 -26.28 -9.22 12.04
N ASN A 220 -25.62 -9.94 11.12
CA ASN A 220 -24.26 -10.45 11.35
C ASN A 220 -23.42 -10.46 10.06
N GLY A 221 -22.24 -9.85 10.08
CA GLY A 221 -21.38 -9.83 8.90
C GLY A 221 -20.06 -9.12 9.09
N SER A 222 -19.26 -9.16 8.03
CA SER A 222 -17.95 -8.51 7.98
C SER A 222 -17.63 -8.02 6.58
N LEU A 223 -17.12 -6.79 6.54
CA LEU A 223 -16.51 -6.18 5.39
C LEU A 223 -15.02 -5.98 5.67
N TRP A 224 -14.20 -6.10 4.64
CA TRP A 224 -12.81 -5.66 4.67
C TRP A 224 -12.56 -4.58 3.63
N THR A 225 -11.66 -3.65 3.94
CA THR A 225 -11.25 -2.59 3.04
C THR A 225 -9.73 -2.58 2.95
N LEU A 226 -9.22 -2.70 1.72
CA LEU A 226 -7.81 -2.91 1.43
C LEU A 226 -7.28 -1.88 0.42
N LEU A 227 -5.96 -1.65 0.47
CA LEU A 227 -5.25 -0.75 -0.45
C LEU A 227 -5.06 -1.39 -1.83
N THR A 228 -5.33 -0.62 -2.88
CA THR A 228 -5.02 -0.96 -4.27
C THR A 228 -3.58 -0.62 -4.68
N ASN A 229 -2.86 0.15 -3.89
CA ASN A 229 -1.46 0.53 -4.14
C ASN A 229 -0.53 0.08 -2.99
N SER A 230 -0.78 -1.12 -2.45
CA SER A 230 -0.04 -1.72 -1.33
C SER A 230 1.39 -2.14 -1.67
N GLY A 231 1.72 -2.28 -2.96
CA GLY A 231 3.06 -2.56 -3.45
C GLY A 231 3.39 -1.68 -4.65
N LYS A 232 4.50 -0.95 -4.55
CA LYS A 232 5.02 -0.04 -5.56
C LYS A 232 6.42 -0.48 -5.97
N HIS A 233 6.73 -0.37 -7.24
CA HIS A 233 8.05 -0.64 -7.79
C HIS A 233 8.44 0.49 -8.74
N LEU A 234 9.72 0.83 -8.71
CA LEU A 234 10.27 1.95 -9.43
C LEU A 234 11.64 1.55 -9.99
N GLU A 235 11.83 1.78 -11.29
CA GLU A 235 13.13 1.63 -11.94
C GLU A 235 13.48 2.90 -12.70
N LEU A 236 14.70 3.38 -12.53
CA LEU A 236 15.28 4.44 -13.35
C LEU A 236 16.56 3.92 -13.99
N HIS A 237 16.55 3.81 -15.32
CA HIS A 237 17.69 3.41 -16.13
C HIS A 237 18.21 4.58 -16.94
N TRP A 238 19.50 4.61 -17.21
CA TRP A 238 20.08 5.56 -18.17
C TRP A 238 21.24 4.96 -18.93
N ASN A 239 21.43 5.46 -20.15
CA ASN A 239 22.55 5.11 -21.01
C ASN A 239 22.94 6.31 -21.87
N LYS A 240 24.23 6.58 -21.95
CA LYS A 240 24.81 7.55 -22.87
C LYS A 240 24.72 6.99 -24.28
N THR A 241 23.95 7.67 -25.10
CA THR A 241 23.73 7.25 -26.48
C THR A 241 23.43 8.46 -27.33
N THR A 242 23.96 8.43 -28.55
CA THR A 242 23.60 9.37 -29.60
C THR A 242 22.28 8.99 -30.28
N THR A 243 21.78 7.77 -30.05
CA THR A 243 20.49 7.31 -30.60
C THR A 243 19.36 8.23 -30.14
N GLU A 244 18.46 8.57 -31.06
CA GLU A 244 17.24 9.29 -30.74
C GLU A 244 16.26 8.40 -29.98
N ILE A 245 15.38 9.01 -29.21
CA ILE A 245 14.30 8.26 -28.55
C ILE A 245 13.39 7.64 -29.62
N SER A 246 13.04 6.38 -29.42
CA SER A 246 12.23 5.62 -30.38
C SER A 246 11.53 4.46 -29.70
N SER A 247 10.50 3.93 -30.35
CA SER A 247 9.80 2.72 -29.89
C SER A 247 10.76 1.53 -29.70
N ASP A 248 11.75 1.36 -30.59
CA ASP A 248 12.76 0.30 -30.47
C ASP A 248 13.63 0.47 -29.22
N LEU A 249 14.06 1.72 -28.92
CA LEU A 249 14.81 2.01 -27.71
C LEU A 249 13.95 1.77 -26.46
N PHE A 250 12.68 2.15 -26.50
CA PHE A 250 11.72 1.89 -25.43
C PHE A 250 11.58 0.39 -25.15
N GLN A 251 11.41 -0.42 -26.20
CA GLN A 251 11.32 -1.88 -26.11
C GLN A 251 12.62 -2.52 -25.59
N LYS A 252 13.78 -1.95 -25.95
CA LYS A 252 15.06 -2.40 -25.39
C LYS A 252 15.11 -2.19 -23.87
N PHE A 253 14.67 -1.04 -23.37
CA PHE A 253 14.60 -0.81 -21.92
C PHE A 253 13.57 -1.70 -21.21
N LEU A 254 12.40 -1.97 -21.82
CA LEU A 254 11.43 -2.91 -21.27
C LEU A 254 12.00 -4.32 -21.06
N LYS A 255 12.98 -4.75 -21.87
CA LYS A 255 13.65 -6.05 -21.69
C LYS A 255 14.67 -6.05 -20.55
N THR A 256 15.02 -4.89 -20.01
CA THR A 256 15.98 -4.74 -18.90
C THR A 256 15.32 -4.60 -17.54
N ILE A 257 13.98 -4.63 -17.48
CA ILE A 257 13.24 -4.55 -16.20
C ILE A 257 13.68 -5.70 -15.31
N SER A 258 14.05 -5.35 -14.09
CA SER A 258 14.59 -6.28 -13.12
C SER A 258 13.49 -6.87 -12.22
N GLY A 259 13.76 -8.05 -11.66
CA GLY A 259 12.98 -8.54 -10.53
C GLY A 259 13.21 -7.68 -9.27
N CYS A 260 12.52 -8.02 -8.19
CA CYS A 260 12.78 -7.44 -6.88
C CYS A 260 13.61 -8.41 -6.02
N PRO A 261 14.95 -8.40 -6.12
CA PRO A 261 15.77 -9.22 -5.23
C PRO A 261 15.56 -8.74 -3.78
N SER A 262 15.11 -9.64 -2.92
CA SER A 262 15.05 -9.39 -1.48
C SER A 262 15.87 -10.45 -0.75
N SER A 263 16.41 -10.11 0.42
CA SER A 263 17.15 -11.05 1.27
C SER A 263 16.32 -12.25 1.75
N ILE A 264 15.01 -12.20 1.54
CA ILE A 264 14.05 -13.22 1.93
C ILE A 264 13.73 -14.14 0.75
N VAL A 265 14.00 -13.75 -0.49
CA VAL A 265 13.60 -14.48 -1.71
C VAL A 265 14.83 -15.11 -2.35
N ASP A 266 14.72 -16.39 -2.74
CA ASP A 266 15.81 -17.16 -3.35
C ASP A 266 16.15 -16.61 -4.75
N SER A 267 15.13 -16.25 -5.52
CA SER A 267 15.27 -15.60 -6.83
C SER A 267 14.02 -14.84 -7.24
N SER A 268 14.19 -13.83 -8.09
CA SER A 268 13.09 -13.04 -8.65
C SER A 268 13.34 -12.72 -10.11
N PHE A 269 12.32 -12.81 -10.96
CA PHE A 269 12.43 -12.48 -12.38
C PHE A 269 11.10 -11.97 -12.95
N VAL A 270 11.21 -11.15 -13.99
CA VAL A 270 10.08 -10.57 -14.70
C VAL A 270 9.75 -11.41 -15.92
N THR A 271 8.46 -11.73 -16.12
CA THR A 271 7.94 -12.42 -17.31
C THR A 271 6.75 -11.68 -17.88
N ASP A 272 6.34 -12.07 -19.11
CA ASP A 272 5.09 -11.65 -19.72
C ASP A 272 4.93 -10.12 -19.83
N VAL A 273 6.02 -9.42 -20.12
CA VAL A 273 6.00 -7.96 -20.32
C VAL A 273 5.17 -7.63 -21.56
N LYS A 274 4.07 -6.92 -21.37
CA LYS A 274 3.16 -6.48 -22.42
C LYS A 274 3.00 -4.97 -22.41
N LEU A 275 3.41 -4.32 -23.49
CA LEU A 275 3.11 -2.92 -23.76
C LEU A 275 1.71 -2.81 -24.38
N ASN A 276 0.80 -2.11 -23.70
CA ASN A 276 -0.59 -1.97 -24.15
C ASN A 276 -0.78 -0.72 -25.03
N SER A 277 -0.06 0.35 -24.74
CA SER A 277 -0.06 1.57 -25.56
C SER A 277 1.24 2.34 -25.39
N LEU A 278 1.58 3.10 -26.44
CA LEU A 278 2.75 3.96 -26.52
C LEU A 278 2.32 5.29 -27.16
N ILE A 279 2.60 6.39 -26.47
CA ILE A 279 2.36 7.75 -26.95
C ILE A 279 3.71 8.37 -27.24
N GLU A 280 3.91 8.77 -28.49
CA GLU A 280 5.14 9.43 -28.93
C GLU A 280 4.94 10.94 -28.94
N ASN A 281 5.84 11.66 -28.28
CA ASN A 281 5.96 13.10 -28.32
C ASN A 281 7.38 13.46 -28.77
N ASN A 282 7.58 14.70 -29.25
CA ASN A 282 8.87 15.17 -29.73
C ASN A 282 10.02 15.03 -28.70
N ASP A 283 9.71 15.08 -27.41
CA ASP A 283 10.72 15.06 -26.34
C ASP A 283 10.70 13.78 -25.49
N TYR A 284 9.66 12.95 -25.62
CA TYR A 284 9.51 11.74 -24.80
C TYR A 284 8.56 10.71 -25.40
N LEU A 285 8.70 9.47 -24.96
CA LEU A 285 7.73 8.41 -25.18
C LEU A 285 7.13 7.99 -23.84
N LEU A 286 5.81 7.89 -23.78
CA LEU A 286 5.06 7.43 -22.60
C LEU A 286 4.34 6.12 -22.95
N GLY A 287 4.66 5.05 -22.24
CA GLY A 287 4.03 3.75 -22.41
C GLY A 287 3.29 3.29 -21.16
N ASN A 288 2.29 2.43 -21.33
CA ASN A 288 1.67 1.70 -20.24
C ASN A 288 1.47 0.24 -20.61
N GLY A 289 1.51 -0.62 -19.60
CA GLY A 289 1.49 -2.06 -19.82
C GLY A 289 1.35 -2.84 -18.51
N ASN A 290 1.62 -4.13 -18.62
CA ASN A 290 1.72 -5.02 -17.47
C ASN A 290 2.89 -6.00 -17.62
N TYR A 291 3.26 -6.62 -16.52
CA TYR A 291 4.20 -7.73 -16.46
C TYR A 291 3.90 -8.61 -15.25
N HIS A 292 4.46 -9.81 -15.23
CA HIS A 292 4.44 -10.69 -14.07
C HIS A 292 5.78 -10.65 -13.35
N LEU A 293 5.75 -10.45 -12.04
CA LEU A 293 6.90 -10.67 -11.18
C LEU A 293 6.77 -12.05 -10.53
N LYS A 294 7.73 -12.93 -10.80
CA LYS A 294 7.85 -14.25 -10.17
C LYS A 294 8.86 -14.19 -9.04
N LEU A 295 8.47 -14.69 -7.87
CA LEU A 295 9.30 -14.79 -6.67
C LEU A 295 9.39 -16.26 -6.26
N CYS A 296 10.62 -16.75 -6.07
CA CYS A 296 10.88 -18.08 -5.53
C CYS A 296 11.30 -17.96 -4.06
N TYR A 297 10.56 -18.59 -3.15
CA TYR A 297 10.88 -18.59 -1.72
C TYR A 297 10.67 -19.98 -1.13
N LYS A 298 11.74 -20.56 -0.60
CA LYS A 298 11.73 -21.89 0.04
C LYS A 298 11.10 -22.95 -0.87
N GLY A 299 11.46 -22.92 -2.16
CA GLY A 299 10.94 -23.84 -3.18
C GLY A 299 9.51 -23.56 -3.66
N ASN A 300 8.81 -22.57 -3.09
CA ASN A 300 7.50 -22.15 -3.57
C ASN A 300 7.64 -20.99 -4.56
N GLN A 301 6.81 -20.98 -5.60
CA GLN A 301 6.77 -19.90 -6.58
C GLN A 301 5.50 -19.07 -6.40
N PHE A 302 5.67 -17.77 -6.25
CA PHE A 302 4.60 -16.78 -6.17
C PHE A 302 4.67 -15.89 -7.40
N THR A 303 3.53 -15.62 -8.02
CA THR A 303 3.45 -14.72 -9.17
C THR A 303 2.52 -13.57 -8.84
N SER A 304 2.93 -12.35 -9.14
CA SER A 304 2.09 -11.17 -8.99
C SER A 304 2.13 -10.35 -10.28
N GLU A 305 0.96 -9.94 -10.75
CA GLU A 305 0.86 -9.02 -11.88
C GLU A 305 1.15 -7.59 -11.42
N TYR A 306 1.85 -6.83 -12.25
CA TYR A 306 2.12 -5.43 -12.06
C TYR A 306 1.59 -4.65 -13.25
N LYS A 307 0.88 -3.55 -12.99
CA LYS A 307 0.60 -2.52 -14.00
C LYS A 307 1.69 -1.47 -13.95
N PHE A 308 2.17 -1.04 -15.11
CA PHE A 308 3.21 -0.02 -15.19
C PHE A 308 2.84 1.16 -16.08
N LYS A 309 3.41 2.32 -15.75
CA LYS A 309 3.64 3.45 -16.66
C LYS A 309 5.15 3.61 -16.81
N ALA A 310 5.60 3.85 -18.03
CA ALA A 310 7.01 4.03 -18.32
C ALA A 310 7.24 5.24 -19.21
N LEU A 311 8.31 5.97 -18.94
CA LEU A 311 8.69 7.20 -19.60
C LEU A 311 10.12 7.07 -20.13
N LEU A 312 10.30 7.32 -21.43
CA LEU A 312 11.61 7.43 -22.07
C LEU A 312 11.82 8.86 -22.52
N TRP A 313 12.94 9.48 -22.14
CA TRP A 313 13.31 10.82 -22.59
C TRP A 313 14.82 10.92 -22.80
N LYS A 314 15.25 12.02 -23.42
CA LYS A 314 16.66 12.34 -23.62
C LYS A 314 16.98 13.65 -22.92
N LYS A 315 18.14 13.70 -22.26
CA LYS A 315 18.73 14.92 -21.73
C LYS A 315 20.20 14.88 -22.06
N GLU A 316 20.66 15.87 -22.82
CA GLU A 316 22.02 15.92 -23.37
C GLU A 316 22.33 14.66 -24.19
N GLN A 317 23.40 13.93 -23.86
CA GLN A 317 23.82 12.70 -24.55
C GLN A 317 23.31 11.42 -23.86
N CYS A 318 22.34 11.54 -22.95
CA CYS A 318 21.82 10.41 -22.19
C CYS A 318 20.34 10.19 -22.44
N SER A 319 19.97 8.94 -22.73
CA SER A 319 18.58 8.47 -22.67
C SER A 319 18.28 7.95 -21.28
N TYR A 320 17.11 8.31 -20.76
CA TYR A 320 16.62 7.91 -19.45
C TYR A 320 15.30 7.17 -19.61
N PHE A 321 15.15 6.06 -18.89
CA PHE A 321 13.94 5.26 -18.87
C PHE A 321 13.48 5.08 -17.43
N LEU A 322 12.30 5.60 -17.13
CA LEU A 322 11.64 5.49 -15.84
C LEU A 322 10.49 4.50 -15.98
N LEU A 323 10.42 3.49 -15.12
CA LEU A 323 9.28 2.60 -15.00
C LEU A 323 8.72 2.68 -13.58
N ALA A 324 7.46 3.06 -13.47
CA ALA A 324 6.72 3.10 -12.22
C ALA A 324 5.58 2.10 -12.29
N SER A 325 5.56 1.12 -11.39
CA SER A 325 4.57 0.06 -11.37
C SER A 325 3.91 -0.16 -10.01
N LEU A 326 2.67 -0.64 -10.06
CA LEU A 326 1.85 -1.00 -8.92
C LEU A 326 1.42 -2.46 -9.04
N VAL A 327 1.48 -3.19 -7.94
CA VAL A 327 1.03 -4.58 -7.90
C VAL A 327 -0.50 -4.67 -8.04
N ARG A 328 -0.97 -5.63 -8.81
CA ARG A 328 -2.36 -6.09 -8.82
C ARG A 328 -2.46 -7.26 -7.86
N VAL A 329 -3.17 -7.06 -6.74
CA VAL A 329 -3.47 -8.14 -5.79
C VAL A 329 -4.80 -8.76 -6.20
N SER A 330 -4.76 -10.00 -6.70
CA SER A 330 -5.93 -10.80 -7.08
C SER A 330 -6.39 -11.77 -5.98
N GLU A 331 -5.54 -11.99 -4.97
CA GLU A 331 -5.81 -12.89 -3.86
C GLU A 331 -5.22 -12.32 -2.56
N PHE A 332 -5.97 -12.39 -1.47
CA PHE A 332 -5.50 -12.02 -0.15
C PHE A 332 -6.04 -13.03 0.89
N TRP A 333 -5.16 -13.58 1.72
CA TRP A 333 -5.48 -14.67 2.66
C TRP A 333 -6.22 -15.87 2.01
N ASN A 334 -5.77 -16.28 0.82
CA ASN A 334 -6.37 -17.37 0.03
C ASN A 334 -7.83 -17.09 -0.40
N ARG A 335 -8.18 -15.80 -0.55
CA ARG A 335 -9.50 -15.37 -1.01
C ARG A 335 -9.34 -14.46 -2.22
N GLU A 336 -10.16 -14.70 -3.24
CA GLU A 336 -10.20 -13.86 -4.43
C GLU A 336 -10.62 -12.43 -4.08
N ILE A 337 -9.90 -11.46 -4.62
CA ILE A 337 -10.21 -10.05 -4.47
C ILE A 337 -9.67 -9.26 -5.65
N ASP A 338 -10.41 -8.27 -6.14
CA ASP A 338 -9.89 -7.37 -7.17
C ASP A 338 -9.36 -6.07 -6.55
N LEU A 339 -8.05 -6.01 -6.30
CA LEU A 339 -7.35 -4.78 -5.94
C LEU A 339 -6.54 -4.21 -7.10
N THR A 340 -7.05 -4.34 -8.33
CA THR A 340 -6.41 -3.75 -9.51
C THR A 340 -6.37 -2.22 -9.39
N PRO A 341 -5.18 -1.59 -9.49
CA PRO A 341 -5.07 -0.14 -9.56
C PRO A 341 -5.83 0.39 -10.79
N SER A 342 -6.63 1.45 -10.59
CA SER A 342 -7.25 2.17 -11.69
C SER A 342 -6.22 3.01 -12.46
N GLU A 343 -6.55 3.41 -13.69
CA GLU A 343 -5.69 4.32 -14.47
C GLU A 343 -5.43 5.64 -13.73
N LYS A 344 -6.44 6.16 -13.01
CA LYS A 344 -6.28 7.36 -12.17
C LYS A 344 -5.22 7.15 -11.09
N ILE A 345 -5.24 6.01 -10.39
CA ILE A 345 -4.31 5.72 -9.29
C ILE A 345 -2.86 5.60 -9.80
N ILE A 346 -2.64 4.88 -10.90
CA ILE A 346 -1.28 4.74 -11.46
C ILE A 346 -0.77 6.07 -12.04
N ASN A 347 -1.65 6.88 -12.64
CA ASN A 347 -1.29 8.21 -13.12
C ASN A 347 -0.92 9.15 -11.97
N ASN A 348 -1.69 9.15 -10.88
CA ASN A 348 -1.36 9.96 -9.70
C ASN A 348 -0.06 9.51 -9.06
N TYR A 349 0.17 8.19 -8.94
CA TYR A 349 1.45 7.64 -8.48
C TYR A 349 2.63 8.15 -9.33
N LEU A 350 2.52 8.10 -10.66
CA LEU A 350 3.58 8.62 -11.52
C LEU A 350 3.75 10.15 -11.37
N LYS A 351 2.67 10.92 -11.48
CA LYS A 351 2.72 12.39 -11.56
C LYS A 351 2.98 13.11 -10.23
N GLU A 352 2.32 12.66 -9.17
CA GLU A 352 2.30 13.36 -7.89
C GLU A 352 3.39 12.84 -6.95
N GLU A 353 3.81 11.59 -7.11
CA GLU A 353 4.76 10.93 -6.22
C GLU A 353 6.12 10.69 -6.88
N ILE A 354 6.19 10.09 -8.08
CA ILE A 354 7.47 9.72 -8.68
C ILE A 354 8.15 10.89 -9.38
N ILE A 355 7.50 11.47 -10.38
CA ILE A 355 8.08 12.49 -11.27
C ILE A 355 8.67 13.70 -10.53
N PRO A 356 8.01 14.28 -9.50
CA PRO A 356 8.56 15.43 -8.79
C PRO A 356 9.91 15.15 -8.13
N ASN A 357 10.23 13.87 -7.92
CA ASN A 357 11.44 13.38 -7.28
C ASN A 357 12.49 12.89 -8.29
N ILE A 358 12.25 12.92 -9.60
CA ILE A 358 13.26 12.58 -10.62
C ILE A 358 14.00 13.84 -11.05
N LYS A 359 15.28 13.96 -10.68
CA LYS A 359 16.08 15.19 -10.88
C LYS A 359 16.63 15.35 -12.30
N VAL A 360 16.74 14.24 -13.02
CA VAL A 360 17.20 14.19 -14.42
C VAL A 360 16.08 14.40 -15.44
N LEU A 361 14.84 14.62 -14.99
CA LEU A 361 13.69 14.96 -15.82
C LEU A 361 13.48 16.48 -15.86
N ASP A 362 13.27 17.06 -17.05
CA ASP A 362 12.89 18.47 -17.15
C ASP A 362 11.45 18.65 -16.68
N LYS A 363 11.25 19.44 -15.62
CA LYS A 363 9.94 19.73 -15.03
C LYS A 363 8.97 20.38 -16.02
N LYS A 364 9.45 21.01 -17.10
CA LYS A 364 8.57 21.53 -18.17
C LYS A 364 7.82 20.42 -18.91
N MET A 365 8.35 19.20 -18.93
CA MET A 365 7.68 18.05 -19.55
C MET A 365 6.39 17.66 -18.80
N MET A 366 6.31 17.97 -17.51
CA MET A 366 5.16 17.64 -16.64
C MET A 366 3.90 18.44 -16.96
N ASN A 367 4.03 19.54 -17.73
CA ASN A 367 2.90 20.41 -18.09
C ASN A 367 2.30 20.10 -19.47
N LYS A 368 2.76 19.04 -20.16
CA LYS A 368 2.33 18.72 -21.53
C LYS A 368 1.08 17.81 -21.54
N PRO A 369 0.21 17.90 -22.56
CA PRO A 369 -0.95 17.02 -22.70
C PRO A 369 -0.52 15.55 -22.75
N GLY A 370 -1.27 14.68 -22.08
CA GLY A 370 -0.96 13.24 -21.99
C GLY A 370 -0.06 12.85 -20.83
N PHE A 371 0.57 13.84 -20.17
CA PHE A 371 1.16 13.65 -18.85
C PHE A 371 0.14 13.65 -17.76
#